data_AF-A0A352XA97-F1
#
_entry.id   AF-A0A352XA97-F1
#
_cell.length_a   1.000
_cell.length_b   1.000
_cell.length_c   1.000
_cell.angle_alpha   90.00
_cell.angle_beta   90.00
_cell.angle_gamma   90.00
#
_symmetry.space_group_name_H-M   'P 1'
#
loop_
_entity.id
_entity.type
_entity.pdbx_description
1 polymer ?
#
loop_
_entity_poly.entity_id
_entity_poly.type
_entity_poly.pdbx_seq_one_letter_code
_entity_poly.pdbx_strand_id
1 'polypeptide(L)' 'MKYTVIIQWSEEDQCFVVGIPEFNDVMQPVTHGDTYEEALKNAQEVLELLIESYQEEGKPLPTPKTFLQQFQVA' A
#
# COMPACT_ATOMS: atom_id res chain seq x y z
N MET A 1 -5.82 -6.12 8.12
CA MET A 1 -5.21 -6.73 6.91
C MET A 1 -3.72 -6.97 7.12
N LYS A 2 -3.09 -7.85 6.34
CA LYS A 2 -1.66 -8.19 6.47
C LYS A 2 -0.91 -7.85 5.18
N TYR A 3 -0.84 -6.59 4.78
CA TYR A 3 -0.09 -6.17 3.58
C TYR A 3 1.01 -5.20 3.95
N THR A 4 2.04 -5.12 3.12
CA THR A 4 3.13 -4.16 3.31
C THR A 4 2.63 -2.75 3.04
N VAL A 5 2.90 -1.82 3.95
CA VAL A 5 2.66 -0.39 3.75
C VAL A 5 4.02 0.30 3.75
N ILE A 6 4.38 0.89 2.62
CA ILE A 6 5.61 1.66 2.46
C ILE A 6 5.22 3.14 2.55
N ILE A 7 5.74 3.86 3.55
CA ILE A 7 5.53 5.30 3.71
C ILE A 7 6.87 6.01 3.45
N GLN A 8 6.89 6.95 2.52
CA GLN A 8 8.10 7.68 2.12
C GLN A 8 7.82 9.18 1.99
N TRP A 9 8.78 10.02 2.36
CA TRP A 9 8.71 11.47 2.11
C TRP A 9 8.90 11.78 0.62
N SER A 10 7.99 12.55 0.04
CA SER A 10 8.13 13.15 -1.28
C SER A 10 8.60 14.59 -1.13
N GLU A 11 9.81 14.89 -1.62
CA GLU A 11 10.32 16.26 -1.63
C GLU A 11 9.57 17.14 -2.64
N GLU A 12 9.05 16.57 -3.72
CA GLU A 12 8.29 17.30 -4.75
C GLU A 12 6.92 17.74 -4.22
N ASP A 13 6.23 16.83 -3.52
CA ASP A 13 4.86 17.07 -3.02
C ASP A 13 4.82 17.60 -1.58
N GLN A 14 5.96 17.61 -0.88
CA GLN A 14 6.10 18.01 0.52
C GLN A 14 5.15 17.26 1.47
N CYS A 15 4.95 15.96 1.21
CA CYS A 15 4.10 15.09 2.01
C CYS A 15 4.64 13.65 2.03
N PHE A 16 4.04 12.79 2.84
CA PHE A 16 4.32 11.35 2.81
C PHE A 16 3.46 10.69 1.74
N VAL A 17 4.09 9.96 0.83
CA VAL A 17 3.42 9.09 -0.15
C VAL A 17 3.43 7.65 0.33
N VAL A 18 2.38 6.89 -0.04
CA VAL A 18 2.19 5.52 0.40
C VAL A 18 2.14 4.55 -0.78
N GLY A 19 2.92 3.48 -0.70
CA GLY A 19 2.86 2.35 -1.62
C GLY A 19 2.44 1.05 -0.94
N ILE A 20 1.75 0.18 -1.68
CA ILE A 20 1.35 -1.17 -1.27
C ILE A 20 1.83 -2.16 -2.36
N PRO A 21 3.09 -2.64 -2.28
CA PRO A 21 3.79 -3.30 -3.38
C PRO A 21 3.31 -4.73 -3.69
N GLU A 22 2.24 -5.20 -3.05
CA GLU A 22 1.55 -6.44 -3.39
C GLU A 22 0.49 -6.22 -4.49
N PHE A 23 -0.06 -5.01 -4.61
CA PHE A 23 -1.08 -4.64 -5.60
C PHE A 23 -0.40 -4.05 -6.84
N ASN A 24 0.30 -4.89 -7.59
CA ASN A 24 1.15 -4.48 -8.73
C ASN A 24 0.38 -3.91 -9.93
N ASP A 25 -0.91 -4.20 -10.04
CA ASP A 25 -1.80 -3.69 -11.10
C ASP A 25 -2.44 -2.34 -10.74
N VAL A 26 -2.23 -1.87 -9.50
CA VAL A 26 -2.72 -0.57 -9.02
C VAL A 26 -1.61 0.47 -9.18
N MET A 27 -1.96 1.64 -9.71
CA MET A 27 -1.04 2.77 -9.83
C MET A 27 -0.54 3.19 -8.44
N GLN A 28 0.77 3.36 -8.31
CA GLN A 28 1.45 3.78 -7.09
C GLN A 28 2.00 5.21 -7.27
N PRO A 29 2.11 6.03 -6.20
CA PRO A 29 1.62 5.77 -4.84
C PRO A 29 0.09 5.72 -4.77
N VAL A 30 -0.45 4.93 -3.84
CA VAL A 30 -1.91 4.72 -3.73
C VAL A 30 -2.61 5.82 -2.95
N THR A 31 -1.87 6.52 -2.07
CA THR A 31 -2.36 7.64 -1.29
C THR A 31 -1.20 8.46 -0.72
N HIS A 32 -1.52 9.51 0.03
CA HIS A 32 -0.56 10.37 0.71
C HIS A 32 -1.11 10.84 2.07
N GLY A 33 -0.29 11.55 2.84
CA GLY A 33 -0.69 12.30 4.04
C GLY A 33 0.42 13.25 4.50
N ASP A 34 0.06 14.31 5.21
CA ASP A 34 1.02 15.33 5.67
C ASP A 34 1.83 14.85 6.88
N THR A 35 1.33 13.81 7.57
CA THR A 35 1.98 13.17 8.70
C THR A 35 2.03 11.65 8.52
N TYR A 36 2.91 10.97 9.25
CA TYR A 36 2.93 9.51 9.28
C TYR A 36 1.58 8.90 9.72
N GLU A 37 0.90 9.52 10.68
CA GLU A 37 -0.39 9.04 11.18
C GLU A 37 -1.48 9.16 10.12
N GLU A 38 -1.56 10.31 9.46
CA GLU A 38 -2.49 10.54 8.36
C GLU A 38 -2.21 9.61 7.17
N ALA A 39 -0.95 9.50 6.76
CA ALA A 39 -0.56 8.61 5.67
C ALA A 39 -0.95 7.15 5.97
N LEU A 40 -0.72 6.68 7.20
CA LEU A 40 -1.12 5.33 7.60
C LEU A 40 -2.65 5.17 7.63
N LYS A 41 -3.38 6.16 8.15
CA LYS A 41 -4.84 6.12 8.18
C LYS A 41 -5.40 6.04 6.75
N ASN A 42 -4.94 6.91 5.86
CA ASN A 42 -5.35 6.92 4.46
C ASN A 42 -4.97 5.60 3.76
N ALA A 43 -3.81 5.01 4.11
CA ALA A 43 -3.40 3.71 3.59
C ALA A 43 -4.37 2.59 3.97
N GLN A 44 -4.89 2.59 5.20
CA GLN A 44 -5.85 1.61 5.68
C GLN A 44 -7.18 1.73 4.93
N GLU A 45 -7.68 2.97 4.75
CA GLU A 45 -8.90 3.24 3.97
C GLU A 45 -8.76 2.78 2.52
N VAL A 46 -7.65 3.09 1.86
CA VAL A 46 -7.40 2.64 0.48
C VAL A 46 -7.24 1.13 0.40
N LEU A 47 -6.60 0.50 1.38
CA LEU A 47 -6.46 -0.96 1.40
C LEU A 47 -7.81 -1.68 1.56
N GLU A 48 -8.73 -1.12 2.33
CA GLU A 48 -10.13 -1.59 2.41
C GLU A 48 -10.80 -1.54 1.02
N LEU A 49 -10.75 -0.38 0.36
CA LEU A 49 -11.33 -0.19 -0.97
C LEU A 49 -10.73 -1.12 -2.03
N LEU A 50 -9.40 -1.33 -2.01
CA LEU A 50 -8.74 -2.24 -2.94
C LEU A 50 -9.20 -3.69 -2.76
N ILE A 51 -9.38 -4.13 -1.52
CA ILE A 51 -9.86 -5.48 -1.24
C ILE A 51 -11.32 -5.64 -1.70
N GLU A 52 -12.16 -4.65 -1.45
CA GLU A 52 -13.56 -4.64 -1.89
C GLU A 52 -13.65 -4.69 -3.43
N SER A 53 -12.92 -3.83 -4.14
CA SER A 53 -12.87 -3.83 -5.61
C SER A 53 -12.43 -5.18 -6.19
N TYR A 54 -11.39 -5.80 -5.62
CA TYR A 54 -10.95 -7.13 -6.06
C TYR A 54 -12.02 -8.20 -5.85
N GLN A 55 -12.74 -8.15 -4.74
CA GLN A 55 -13.82 -9.09 -4.44
C GLN A 55 -15.01 -8.89 -5.40
N GLU A 56 -15.40 -7.65 -5.67
CA GLU A 56 -16.47 -7.31 -6.62
C GLU A 56 -16.14 -7.75 -8.05
N GLU A 57 -14.88 -7.61 -8.46
CA GLU A 57 -14.39 -8.03 -9.77
C GLU A 57 -14.11 -9.55 -9.86
N GLY A 58 -14.25 -10.29 -8.76
CA GLY A 58 -13.92 -11.72 -8.70
C GLY A 58 -12.43 -12.00 -8.90
N LYS A 59 -11.56 -11.02 -8.67
CA LYS A 59 -10.11 -11.14 -8.77
C LYS A 59 -9.54 -11.77 -7.50
N PRO A 60 -8.54 -12.66 -7.61
CA PRO A 60 -7.85 -13.18 -6.44
C PRO A 60 -7.04 -12.06 -5.77
N LEU A 61 -7.16 -11.93 -4.45
CA LEU A 61 -6.32 -11.00 -3.68
C LEU A 61 -4.83 -11.40 -3.78
N PRO A 62 -3.92 -10.42 -3.85
CA PRO A 62 -2.50 -10.72 -3.86
C PRO A 62 -2.05 -11.37 -2.55
N THR A 63 -0.98 -12.15 -2.60
CA THR A 63 -0.44 -12.77 -1.38
C THR A 63 0.36 -11.74 -0.58
N PRO A 64 0.08 -11.54 0.72
CA PRO A 64 0.92 -10.77 1.64
C PRO A 64 2.41 -11.07 1.53
N LYS A 65 3.23 -10.04 1.41
CA LYS A 65 4.67 -10.19 1.64
C LYS A 65 4.92 -10.29 3.14
N THR A 66 5.74 -11.25 3.53
CA THR A 66 6.19 -11.40 4.93
C THR A 66 7.61 -10.87 5.08
N PHE A 67 7.95 -10.42 6.28
CA PHE A 67 9.27 -9.84 6.59
C PHE A 67 10.44 -10.70 6.08
N LEU A 68 10.37 -12.02 6.24
CA LEU A 68 11.44 -12.93 5.80
C LEU A 68 11.59 -13.02 4.28
N GLN A 69 10.51 -12.87 3.52
CA GLN A 69 10.56 -12.89 2.05
C GLN A 69 11.20 -11.61 1.48
N GLN A 70 11.15 -10.50 2.23
CA GLN A 70 11.65 -9.20 1.77
C GLN A 70 13.18 -9.13 1.65
N PHE A 71 13.91 -10.00 2.37
CA PHE A 71 15.38 -10.00 2.42
C PHE A 71 16.04 -11.22 1.77
N GLN A 72 15.28 -12.10 1.12
CA GLN A 72 15.83 -13.32 0.48
C GLN A 72 16.37 -13.09 -0.94
N VAL A 73 16.49 -11.84 -1.38
CA VAL A 73 17.14 -11.49 -2.65
C VAL A 73 18.51 -10.89 -2.33
N ALA A 74 19.50 -11.76 -2.16
CA ALA A 74 20.92 -11.44 -2.09
C ALA A 74 21.69 -12.31 -3.09
#